data_AF-A0A8I0K778-F1
#
_entry.id   AF-A0A8I0K778-F1
#
_cell.length_a   1.000
_cell.length_b   1.000
_cell.length_c   1.000
_cell.angle_alpha   90.00
_cell.angle_beta   90.00
_cell.angle_gamma   90.00
#
_symmetry.space_group_name_H-M   'P 1'
#
loop_
_entity.id
_entity.type
_entity.pdbx_description
1 polymer ?
#
loop_
_entity_poly.entity_id
_entity_poly.type
_entity_poly.pdbx_seq_one_letter_code
_entity_poly.pdbx_strand_id
1 'polypeptide(L)'
;SFFRTTGIITGASQGQSDGALTLYKLAISDPTYLWHKRRNSRVFMNKSVKEISEILFQEWQGKSPLFASSLTLDLSGLKQTYDVRPFVMQLNESDYDFLTRLWRSEGISWLIDEAELTVASNMDNIQPQKLRLIDDNNQYQALTRRAIRYHRSSATEQFDSMTSLMADRSLQPTSIFVQRWQPDVLQQTDGAGSVQSKHQHSTNYDNQSLSLEEAWHFSPAWMQDLNGEDGATSASNQQLEKFNQNLSAYYDAQSKQFIAKTTVRDTQVGYWFELNEHPEIDQHESTDKEFLIIGKNYYNQNNLPKDLNQQIQTLVQQSDWQASNTDERQANQLILQRRYIPTTPAYNPQTHS
;
A
#
# COMPACT_ATOMS: atom_id res chain seq x y z
N SER A 1 -6.04 19.51 18.97
CA SER A 1 -5.08 18.44 18.62
C SER A 1 -4.81 18.51 17.12
N PHE A 2 -3.62 18.09 16.69
CA PHE A 2 -3.17 18.14 15.30
C PHE A 2 -3.02 16.74 14.74
N PHE A 3 -3.52 16.52 13.52
CA PHE A 3 -3.26 15.29 12.78
C PHE A 3 -1.86 15.35 12.17
N ARG A 4 -1.01 14.38 12.49
CA ARG A 4 0.42 14.41 12.20
C ARG A 4 0.73 13.72 10.86
N THR A 5 1.66 14.30 10.12
CA THR A 5 2.31 13.67 8.97
C THR A 5 3.78 14.04 9.02
N THR A 6 4.64 13.04 9.06
CA THR A 6 6.09 13.21 9.15
C THR A 6 6.81 12.55 7.99
N GLY A 7 8.07 12.91 7.80
CA GLY A 7 8.91 12.37 6.74
C GLY A 7 10.28 13.05 6.71
N ILE A 8 11.15 12.54 5.87
CA ILE A 8 12.48 13.11 5.62
C ILE A 8 12.43 14.02 4.39
N ILE A 9 13.22 15.10 4.41
CA ILE A 9 13.38 15.96 3.23
C ILE A 9 14.27 15.24 2.22
N THR A 10 13.71 14.91 1.07
CA THR A 10 14.39 14.15 0.00
C THR A 10 14.79 15.03 -1.19
N GLY A 11 14.30 16.26 -1.21
CA GLY A 11 14.68 17.28 -2.17
C GLY A 11 14.33 18.67 -1.64
N ALA A 12 15.14 19.65 -2.01
CA ALA A 12 14.89 21.05 -1.69
C ALA A 12 15.30 21.90 -2.90
N SER A 13 14.48 22.90 -3.23
CA SER A 13 14.77 23.86 -4.29
C SER A 13 14.31 25.25 -3.87
N GLN A 14 15.11 26.24 -4.19
CA GLN A 14 14.77 27.64 -4.02
C GLN A 14 14.19 28.15 -5.34
N GLY A 15 13.02 28.78 -5.27
CA GLY A 15 12.39 29.45 -6.40
C GLY A 15 12.80 30.92 -6.49
N GLN A 16 12.00 31.70 -7.21
CA GLN A 16 12.20 33.14 -7.33
C GLN A 16 12.02 33.87 -6.00
N SER A 17 12.66 35.04 -5.94
CA SER A 17 12.57 35.97 -4.82
C SER A 17 12.46 37.40 -5.36
N ASP A 18 11.62 38.20 -4.71
CA ASP A 18 11.50 39.63 -4.97
C ASP A 18 12.19 40.49 -3.89
N GLY A 19 13.00 39.86 -3.04
CA GLY A 19 13.68 40.48 -1.90
C GLY A 19 12.83 40.63 -0.64
N ALA A 20 11.50 40.58 -0.74
CA ALA A 20 10.59 40.53 0.42
C ALA A 20 10.16 39.09 0.74
N LEU A 21 9.95 38.28 -0.28
CA LEU A 21 9.59 36.87 -0.20
C LEU A 21 10.58 36.01 -0.99
N THR A 22 10.81 34.81 -0.49
CA THR A 22 11.61 33.79 -1.16
C THR A 22 10.85 32.48 -1.15
N LEU A 23 10.64 31.88 -2.32
CA LEU A 23 9.96 30.60 -2.41
C LEU A 23 10.92 29.44 -2.14
N TYR A 24 10.46 28.49 -1.35
CA TYR A 24 11.13 27.21 -1.14
C TYR A 24 10.15 26.06 -1.45
N LYS A 25 10.62 25.07 -2.19
CA LYS A 25 9.90 23.83 -2.45
C LYS A 25 10.67 22.67 -1.87
N LEU A 26 10.03 21.94 -0.97
CA LEU A 26 10.57 20.76 -0.31
C LEU A 26 9.82 19.52 -0.79
N ALA A 27 10.55 18.47 -1.13
CA ALA A 27 10.02 17.14 -1.33
C ALA A 27 10.21 16.35 -0.04
N ILE A 28 9.11 15.80 0.47
CA ILE A 28 9.09 15.01 1.71
C ILE A 28 8.68 13.59 1.34
N SER A 29 9.39 12.60 1.89
CA SER A 29 9.08 11.18 1.69
C SER A 29 9.28 10.45 3.01
N ASP A 30 8.70 9.26 3.15
CA ASP A 30 8.97 8.41 4.29
C ASP A 30 10.43 7.85 4.23
N PRO A 31 10.96 7.31 5.35
CA PRO A 31 12.34 6.84 5.41
C PRO A 31 12.68 5.68 4.47
N THR A 32 11.70 4.93 3.95
CA THR A 32 11.97 3.87 2.96
C THR A 32 12.49 4.43 1.64
N TYR A 33 12.36 5.74 1.40
CA TYR A 33 12.97 6.42 0.27
C TYR A 33 14.49 6.17 0.17
N LEU A 34 15.17 6.00 1.30
CA LEU A 34 16.61 5.71 1.35
C LEU A 34 16.96 4.38 0.67
N TRP A 35 16.04 3.41 0.66
CA TRP A 35 16.25 2.11 0.03
C TRP A 35 16.39 2.19 -1.49
N HIS A 36 15.80 3.20 -2.13
CA HIS A 36 16.01 3.45 -3.56
C HIS A 36 17.43 3.93 -3.90
N LYS A 37 18.18 4.42 -2.91
CA LYS A 37 19.53 4.99 -3.11
C LYS A 37 20.65 3.98 -2.89
N ARG A 38 20.31 2.72 -2.66
CA ARG A 38 21.27 1.62 -2.55
C ARG A 38 20.90 0.51 -3.53
N ARG A 39 21.89 0.03 -4.27
CA ARG A 39 21.79 -1.10 -5.19
C ARG A 39 22.84 -2.13 -4.81
N ASN A 40 22.48 -3.41 -4.79
CA ASN A 40 23.36 -4.47 -4.33
C ASN A 40 23.17 -5.79 -5.08
N SER A 41 24.15 -6.68 -4.95
CA SER A 41 24.10 -8.07 -5.39
C SER A 41 24.53 -8.98 -4.24
N ARG A 42 23.62 -9.82 -3.74
CA ARG A 42 23.91 -10.74 -2.62
C ARG A 42 22.94 -11.92 -2.60
N VAL A 43 23.36 -12.97 -1.92
CA VAL A 43 22.61 -14.20 -1.76
C VAL A 43 22.22 -14.39 -0.30
N PHE A 44 20.97 -14.79 -0.08
CA PHE A 44 20.44 -15.27 1.18
C PHE A 44 20.16 -16.76 1.04
N MET A 45 20.76 -17.55 1.93
CA MET A 45 20.56 -19.00 1.99
C MET A 45 19.71 -19.32 3.21
N ASN A 46 18.74 -20.23 3.05
CA ASN A 46 17.92 -20.78 4.13
C ASN A 46 17.27 -19.67 4.98
N LYS A 47 16.55 -18.77 4.30
CA LYS A 47 15.88 -17.62 4.91
C LYS A 47 14.47 -17.45 4.35
N SER A 48 13.54 -17.13 5.23
CA SER A 48 12.20 -16.66 4.89
C SER A 48 12.21 -15.19 4.49
N VAL A 49 11.17 -14.73 3.79
CA VAL A 49 10.99 -13.31 3.43
C VAL A 49 10.96 -12.42 4.68
N LYS A 50 10.38 -12.91 5.78
CA LYS A 50 10.38 -12.22 7.07
C LYS A 50 11.81 -12.00 7.60
N GLU A 51 12.61 -13.06 7.67
CA GLU A 51 14.01 -12.96 8.15
C GLU A 51 14.86 -12.06 7.25
N ILE A 52 14.70 -12.14 5.93
CA ILE A 52 15.40 -11.26 4.98
C ILE A 52 15.05 -9.79 5.25
N SER A 53 13.77 -9.50 5.50
CA SER A 53 13.29 -8.16 5.83
C SER A 53 13.92 -7.63 7.12
N GLU A 54 13.96 -8.45 8.18
CA GLU A 54 14.59 -8.12 9.46
C GLU A 54 16.09 -7.84 9.31
N ILE A 55 16.82 -8.71 8.60
CA ILE A 55 18.26 -8.55 8.35
C ILE A 55 18.54 -7.22 7.66
N LEU A 56 17.80 -6.93 6.58
CA LEU A 56 17.98 -5.69 5.84
C LEU A 56 17.67 -4.45 6.69
N PHE A 57 16.59 -4.52 7.44
CA PHE A 57 16.17 -3.42 8.29
C PHE A 57 17.22 -3.11 9.36
N GLN A 58 17.72 -4.13 10.06
CA GLN A 58 18.79 -3.99 11.05
C GLN A 58 20.09 -3.45 10.44
N GLU A 59 20.44 -3.92 9.24
CA GLU A 59 21.60 -3.42 8.50
C GLU A 59 21.46 -1.91 8.20
N TRP A 60 20.28 -1.46 7.78
CA TRP A 60 20.01 -0.04 7.56
C TRP A 60 20.05 0.78 8.84
N GLN A 61 19.53 0.25 9.94
CA GLN A 61 19.65 0.90 11.26
C GLN A 61 21.11 1.04 11.70
N GLY A 62 21.95 0.01 11.47
CA GLY A 62 23.37 0.09 11.80
C GLY A 62 24.17 1.04 10.92
N LYS A 63 23.74 1.26 9.67
CA LYS A 63 24.46 2.08 8.68
C LYS A 63 24.07 3.55 8.65
N SER A 64 22.81 3.86 8.93
CA SER A 64 22.26 5.21 8.77
C SER A 64 21.61 5.67 10.06
N PRO A 65 22.24 6.59 10.82
CA PRO A 65 21.63 7.21 11.99
C PRO A 65 20.28 7.87 11.67
N LEU A 66 20.15 8.45 10.46
CA LEU A 66 18.89 9.02 9.99
C LEU A 66 17.80 7.93 9.87
N PHE A 67 18.10 6.79 9.26
CA PHE A 67 17.15 5.68 9.17
C PHE A 67 16.79 5.13 10.56
N ALA A 68 17.80 4.88 11.39
CA ALA A 68 17.64 4.34 12.73
C ALA A 68 16.73 5.19 13.64
N SER A 69 16.80 6.52 13.48
CA SER A 69 15.99 7.47 14.25
C SER A 69 14.62 7.79 13.63
N SER A 70 14.37 7.39 12.38
CA SER A 70 13.15 7.77 11.66
C SER A 70 12.18 6.64 11.40
N LEU A 71 12.60 5.37 11.44
CA LEU A 71 11.74 4.23 11.12
C LEU A 71 11.95 3.05 12.07
N THR A 72 10.86 2.38 12.43
CA THR A 72 10.80 1.12 13.16
C THR A 72 10.08 0.06 12.32
N LEU A 73 10.39 -1.22 12.53
CA LEU A 73 9.78 -2.34 11.82
C LEU A 73 8.71 -3.00 12.71
N ASP A 74 7.48 -3.07 12.21
CA ASP A 74 6.36 -3.74 12.87
C ASP A 74 5.90 -4.95 12.03
N LEU A 75 6.14 -6.14 12.58
CA LEU A 75 5.78 -7.42 11.99
C LEU A 75 4.56 -8.06 12.68
N SER A 76 3.91 -7.35 13.61
CA SER A 76 2.75 -7.88 14.34
C SER A 76 1.55 -8.13 13.42
N GLY A 77 1.52 -7.46 12.27
CA GLY A 77 0.53 -7.63 11.22
C GLY A 77 0.67 -8.91 10.39
N LEU A 78 1.74 -9.69 10.60
CA LEU A 78 1.96 -10.97 9.93
C LEU A 78 1.40 -12.12 10.76
N LYS A 79 0.43 -12.86 10.21
CA LYS A 79 -0.23 -14.01 10.83
C LYS A 79 0.11 -15.33 10.15
N GLN A 80 0.62 -15.28 8.93
CA GLN A 80 1.02 -16.48 8.20
C GLN A 80 2.40 -16.98 8.63
N THR A 81 2.67 -18.25 8.37
CA THR A 81 4.03 -18.80 8.40
C THR A 81 4.64 -18.63 7.01
N TYR A 82 5.91 -18.23 6.96
CA TYR A 82 6.62 -17.99 5.71
C TYR A 82 7.63 -19.09 5.47
N ASP A 83 7.65 -19.58 4.24
CA ASP A 83 8.57 -20.65 3.85
C ASP A 83 10.02 -20.17 3.90
N VAL A 84 10.88 -21.03 4.44
CA VAL A 84 12.32 -20.85 4.38
C VAL A 84 12.77 -21.24 2.99
N ARG A 85 13.30 -20.26 2.25
CA ARG A 85 13.77 -20.48 0.88
C ARG A 85 15.24 -20.94 0.92
N PRO A 86 15.60 -21.98 0.15
CA PRO A 86 16.99 -22.46 0.04
C PRO A 86 17.90 -21.37 -0.52
N PHE A 87 17.39 -20.57 -1.46
CA PHE A 87 18.14 -19.55 -2.17
C PHE A 87 17.24 -18.36 -2.50
N VAL A 88 17.70 -17.17 -2.16
CA VAL A 88 17.14 -15.89 -2.62
C VAL A 88 18.29 -14.97 -3.01
N MET A 89 18.25 -14.43 -4.22
CA MET A 89 19.28 -13.52 -4.70
C MET A 89 18.70 -12.13 -4.91
N GLN A 90 19.34 -11.13 -4.32
CA GLN A 90 19.25 -9.75 -4.80
C GLN A 90 20.30 -9.61 -5.91
N LEU A 91 19.91 -9.26 -7.13
CA LEU A 91 20.85 -9.14 -8.26
C LEU A 91 20.75 -7.76 -8.90
N ASN A 92 21.76 -6.92 -8.65
CA ASN A 92 21.90 -5.58 -9.21
C ASN A 92 20.62 -4.72 -9.09
N GLU A 93 19.81 -4.93 -8.06
CA GLU A 93 18.53 -4.24 -7.84
C GLU A 93 18.59 -3.39 -6.57
N SER A 94 17.69 -2.42 -6.45
CA SER A 94 17.64 -1.59 -5.24
C SER A 94 17.14 -2.39 -4.04
N ASP A 95 17.46 -1.96 -2.82
CA ASP A 95 16.92 -2.61 -1.62
C ASP A 95 15.38 -2.50 -1.58
N TYR A 96 14.82 -1.43 -2.15
CA TYR A 96 13.37 -1.26 -2.28
C TYR A 96 12.74 -2.28 -3.24
N ASP A 97 13.31 -2.43 -4.45
CA ASP A 97 12.78 -3.36 -5.44
C ASP A 97 12.86 -4.80 -4.92
N PHE A 98 13.98 -5.14 -4.27
CA PHE A 98 14.21 -6.44 -3.66
C PHE A 98 13.21 -6.76 -2.54
N LEU A 99 13.05 -5.87 -1.56
CA LEU A 99 12.12 -6.11 -0.45
C LEU A 99 10.67 -6.21 -0.97
N THR A 100 10.26 -5.25 -1.80
CA THR A 100 8.87 -5.16 -2.21
C THR A 100 8.47 -6.27 -3.18
N ARG A 101 9.38 -6.79 -4.02
CA ARG A 101 9.08 -7.97 -4.84
C ARG A 101 8.92 -9.25 -4.00
N LEU A 102 9.68 -9.39 -2.93
CA LEU A 102 9.54 -10.52 -1.99
C LEU A 102 8.23 -10.43 -1.20
N TRP A 103 7.87 -9.25 -0.70
CA TRP A 103 6.59 -9.03 -0.03
C TRP A 103 5.41 -9.31 -0.96
N ARG A 104 5.49 -8.82 -2.19
CA ARG A 104 4.47 -9.10 -3.23
C ARG A 104 4.30 -10.59 -3.49
N SER A 105 5.40 -11.34 -3.59
CA SER A 105 5.29 -12.78 -3.85
C SER A 105 4.64 -13.54 -2.70
N GLU A 106 4.79 -13.07 -1.47
CA GLU A 106 4.14 -13.66 -0.30
C GLU A 106 2.73 -13.10 -0.03
N GLY A 107 2.25 -12.12 -0.81
CA GLY A 107 0.96 -11.46 -0.59
C GLY A 107 0.97 -10.47 0.59
N ILE A 108 2.14 -10.03 1.03
CA ILE A 108 2.33 -9.11 2.15
C ILE A 108 2.12 -7.67 1.67
N SER A 109 1.10 -7.00 2.20
CA SER A 109 0.91 -5.56 2.07
C SER A 109 1.82 -4.81 3.04
N TRP A 110 2.24 -3.60 2.69
CA TRP A 110 3.05 -2.75 3.58
C TRP A 110 2.56 -1.31 3.58
N LEU A 111 2.77 -0.62 4.70
CA LEU A 111 2.49 0.80 4.82
C LEU A 111 3.39 1.46 5.86
N ILE A 112 3.49 2.78 5.78
CA ILE A 112 4.13 3.61 6.80
C ILE A 112 3.04 4.25 7.65
N ASP A 113 3.10 3.98 8.94
CA ASP A 113 2.19 4.52 9.95
C ASP A 113 2.94 5.49 10.86
N GLU A 114 2.22 6.47 11.38
CA GLU A 114 2.77 7.34 12.42
C GLU A 114 2.77 6.58 13.75
N ALA A 115 3.78 6.81 14.61
CA ALA A 115 3.74 6.27 15.96
C ALA A 115 2.55 6.84 16.76
N GLU A 116 2.22 8.12 16.50
CA GLU A 116 1.10 8.85 17.07
C GLU A 116 0.43 9.70 15.98
N LEU A 117 -0.79 9.36 15.59
CA LEU A 117 -1.55 10.08 14.55
C LEU A 117 -2.00 11.47 14.99
N THR A 118 -2.22 11.66 16.28
CA THR A 118 -2.79 12.89 16.84
C THR A 118 -1.93 13.38 18.00
N VAL A 119 -1.48 14.64 17.91
CA VAL A 119 -0.64 15.27 18.93
C VAL A 119 -1.30 16.51 19.52
N ALA A 120 -0.89 16.87 20.73
CA ALA A 120 -1.44 18.02 21.44
C ALA A 120 -0.87 19.33 20.88
N SER A 121 0.42 19.32 20.53
CA SER A 121 1.17 20.48 20.07
C SER A 121 1.98 20.18 18.80
N ASN A 122 2.22 21.20 17.98
CA ASN A 122 3.15 21.13 16.86
C ASN A 122 4.63 21.09 17.29
N MET A 123 4.90 21.30 18.58
CA MET A 123 6.24 21.21 19.19
C MET A 123 6.53 19.82 19.78
N ASP A 124 5.55 18.91 19.80
CA ASP A 124 5.74 17.56 20.35
C ASP A 124 6.80 16.80 19.50
N ASN A 125 7.73 16.11 20.15
CA ASN A 125 8.83 15.42 19.48
C ASN A 125 8.31 14.46 18.39
N ILE A 126 8.99 14.46 17.24
CA ILE A 126 8.74 13.49 16.17
C ILE A 126 9.27 12.14 16.64
N GLN A 127 8.39 11.14 16.63
CA GLN A 127 8.75 9.75 16.91
C GLN A 127 9.05 9.03 15.58
N PRO A 128 9.87 7.96 15.61
CA PRO A 128 10.07 7.13 14.44
C PRO A 128 8.74 6.60 13.90
N GLN A 129 8.54 6.69 12.59
CA GLN A 129 7.41 6.06 11.92
C GLN A 129 7.51 4.53 12.03
N LYS A 130 6.42 3.83 11.72
CA LYS A 130 6.34 2.36 11.75
C LYS A 130 6.13 1.85 10.33
N LEU A 131 7.09 1.09 9.81
CA LEU A 131 6.86 0.24 8.66
C LEU A 131 6.11 -1.00 9.12
N ARG A 132 4.84 -1.10 8.74
CA ARG A 132 3.97 -2.21 9.09
C ARG A 132 3.87 -3.16 7.91
N LEU A 133 4.22 -4.43 8.13
CA LEU A 133 3.97 -5.51 7.18
C LEU A 133 2.70 -6.27 7.61
N ILE A 134 1.77 -6.46 6.68
CA ILE A 134 0.41 -6.94 6.95
C ILE A 134 0.01 -7.99 5.91
N ASP A 135 -0.42 -9.16 6.37
CA ASP A 135 -0.92 -10.25 5.53
C ASP A 135 -2.39 -10.64 5.83
N ASP A 136 -3.03 -9.94 6.76
CA ASP A 136 -4.41 -10.18 7.21
C ASP A 136 -5.14 -8.85 7.47
N ASN A 137 -6.32 -8.69 6.87
CA ASN A 137 -7.10 -7.45 6.95
C ASN A 137 -7.58 -7.10 8.38
N ASN A 138 -7.63 -8.05 9.32
CA ASN A 138 -8.01 -7.78 10.71
C ASN A 138 -6.94 -6.98 11.45
N GLN A 139 -5.74 -6.84 10.88
CA GLN A 139 -4.64 -6.06 11.47
C GLN A 139 -4.75 -4.56 11.14
N TYR A 140 -5.65 -4.18 10.23
CA TYR A 140 -6.01 -2.78 10.00
C TYR A 140 -6.90 -2.27 11.12
N GLN A 141 -6.62 -1.05 11.57
CA GLN A 141 -7.29 -0.45 12.72
C GLN A 141 -8.43 0.46 12.28
N ALA A 142 -9.45 0.59 13.11
CA ALA A 142 -10.48 1.58 12.85
C ALA A 142 -9.93 2.98 13.09
N LEU A 143 -10.39 3.98 12.33
CA LEU A 143 -10.19 5.37 12.68
C LEU A 143 -10.72 5.66 14.09
N THR A 144 -10.10 6.60 14.81
CA THR A 144 -10.56 6.99 16.16
C THR A 144 -12.03 7.44 16.16
N ARG A 145 -12.46 8.16 15.11
CA ARG A 145 -13.86 8.57 14.92
C ARG A 145 -14.83 7.43 14.58
N ARG A 146 -14.32 6.27 14.17
CA ARG A 146 -15.03 5.04 13.74
C ARG A 146 -15.91 5.18 12.50
N ALA A 147 -16.71 6.24 12.40
CA ALA A 147 -17.63 6.46 11.30
C ALA A 147 -17.37 7.79 10.59
N ILE A 148 -17.69 7.82 9.30
CA ILE A 148 -17.71 9.03 8.48
C ILE A 148 -19.13 9.19 7.93
N ARG A 149 -19.69 10.39 8.03
CA ARG A 149 -21.01 10.71 7.48
C ARG A 149 -20.91 11.11 6.02
N TYR A 150 -21.86 10.66 5.22
CA TYR A 150 -22.06 11.11 3.86
C TYR A 150 -23.03 12.29 3.83
N HIS A 151 -22.55 13.45 3.39
CA HIS A 151 -23.39 14.65 3.33
C HIS A 151 -22.94 15.59 2.21
N ARG A 152 -23.89 16.37 1.68
CA ARG A 152 -23.57 17.37 0.64
C ARG A 152 -22.72 18.49 1.25
N SER A 153 -21.68 18.90 0.54
CA SER A 153 -20.88 20.06 0.93
C SER A 153 -21.78 21.31 1.01
N SER A 154 -22.00 21.82 2.21
CA SER A 154 -22.63 23.12 2.45
C SER A 154 -21.65 23.99 3.22
N ALA A 155 -21.57 25.27 2.86
CA ALA A 155 -20.70 26.26 3.51
C ALA A 155 -21.02 26.46 5.01
N THR A 156 -22.12 25.89 5.51
CA THR A 156 -22.60 25.99 6.90
C THR A 156 -22.34 24.74 7.74
N GLU A 157 -21.74 23.68 7.19
CA GLU A 157 -21.47 22.46 7.97
C GLU A 157 -20.38 22.68 9.01
N GLN A 158 -20.65 22.29 10.26
CA GLN A 158 -19.68 22.35 11.37
C GLN A 158 -18.72 21.15 11.43
N PHE A 159 -19.05 20.05 10.74
CA PHE A 159 -18.31 18.79 10.83
C PHE A 159 -17.80 18.33 9.47
N ASP A 160 -16.58 17.78 9.46
CA ASP A 160 -15.98 17.22 8.24
C ASP A 160 -16.77 15.98 7.78
N SER A 161 -17.17 15.95 6.51
CA SER A 161 -18.05 14.95 5.90
C SER A 161 -17.48 14.42 4.57
N MET A 162 -17.96 13.23 4.17
CA MET A 162 -17.72 12.70 2.84
C MET A 162 -18.78 13.25 1.89
N THR A 163 -18.36 13.86 0.79
CA THR A 163 -19.24 14.58 -0.13
C THR A 163 -19.50 13.81 -1.42
N SER A 164 -18.64 12.85 -1.74
CA SER A 164 -18.78 11.99 -2.90
C SER A 164 -18.26 10.60 -2.59
N LEU A 165 -18.96 9.59 -3.09
CA LEU A 165 -18.52 8.20 -3.16
C LEU A 165 -18.85 7.69 -4.55
N MET A 166 -17.85 7.23 -5.29
CA MET A 166 -17.99 6.70 -6.65
C MET A 166 -17.51 5.25 -6.63
N ALA A 167 -18.34 4.31 -7.05
CA ALA A 167 -17.91 2.94 -7.26
C ALA A 167 -17.28 2.83 -8.65
N ASP A 168 -16.00 2.47 -8.69
CA ASP A 168 -15.29 2.16 -9.93
C ASP A 168 -15.22 0.64 -10.09
N ARG A 169 -15.45 0.15 -11.31
CA ARG A 169 -15.45 -1.28 -11.61
C ARG A 169 -14.67 -1.55 -12.88
N SER A 170 -13.90 -2.63 -12.85
CA SER A 170 -13.14 -3.10 -14.00
C SER A 170 -13.30 -4.61 -14.16
N LEU A 171 -13.27 -5.07 -15.41
CA LEU A 171 -13.24 -6.50 -15.69
C LEU A 171 -11.81 -7.01 -15.42
N GLN A 172 -11.70 -8.10 -14.66
CA GLN A 172 -10.44 -8.72 -14.27
C GLN A 172 -10.43 -10.18 -14.69
N PRO A 173 -9.27 -10.86 -14.71
CA PRO A 173 -9.21 -12.30 -14.89
C PRO A 173 -10.19 -13.02 -13.95
N THR A 174 -11.01 -13.90 -14.54
CA THR A 174 -12.03 -14.67 -13.82
C THR A 174 -11.52 -16.05 -13.43
N SER A 175 -10.36 -16.47 -13.92
CA SER A 175 -9.72 -17.72 -13.52
C SER A 175 -8.20 -17.62 -13.49
N ILE A 176 -7.59 -18.25 -12.50
CA ILE A 176 -6.13 -18.32 -12.36
C ILE A 176 -5.67 -19.77 -12.40
N PHE A 177 -4.72 -20.04 -13.30
CA PHE A 177 -4.00 -21.30 -13.39
C PHE A 177 -2.54 -21.09 -13.01
N VAL A 178 -2.01 -21.91 -12.11
CA VAL A 178 -0.61 -21.85 -11.68
C VAL A 178 0.06 -23.21 -11.80
N GLN A 179 1.29 -23.21 -12.29
CA GLN A 179 2.09 -24.41 -12.48
C GLN A 179 3.56 -24.16 -12.13
N ARG A 180 4.29 -25.23 -11.82
CA ARG A 180 5.75 -25.22 -11.67
C ARG A 180 6.37 -26.51 -12.19
N TRP A 181 7.64 -26.45 -12.55
CA TRP A 181 8.45 -27.64 -12.80
C TRP A 181 9.23 -28.02 -11.54
N GLN A 182 9.20 -29.29 -11.16
CA GLN A 182 9.99 -29.84 -10.05
C GLN A 182 11.10 -30.74 -10.60
N PRO A 183 12.37 -30.29 -10.61
CA PRO A 183 13.47 -31.04 -11.21
C PRO A 183 13.95 -32.23 -10.36
N ASP A 184 13.68 -32.25 -9.06
CA ASP A 184 13.99 -33.34 -8.13
C ASP A 184 13.17 -34.59 -8.40
N VAL A 185 11.90 -34.43 -8.77
CA VAL A 185 10.99 -35.52 -9.18
C VAL A 185 10.76 -35.59 -10.69
N LEU A 186 11.37 -34.69 -11.45
CA LEU A 186 11.24 -34.57 -12.92
C LEU A 186 9.77 -34.51 -13.38
N GLN A 187 8.94 -33.76 -12.66
CA GLN A 187 7.51 -33.67 -12.91
C GLN A 187 7.01 -32.22 -12.88
N GLN A 188 5.99 -31.96 -13.69
CA GLN A 188 5.18 -30.75 -13.55
C GLN A 188 4.19 -30.92 -12.39
N THR A 189 4.10 -29.90 -11.55
CA THR A 189 3.08 -29.80 -10.52
C THR A 189 2.18 -28.62 -10.83
N ASP A 190 0.88 -28.89 -10.89
CA ASP A 190 -0.15 -27.88 -11.05
C ASP A 190 -0.77 -27.56 -9.69
N GLY A 191 -1.32 -26.35 -9.55
CA GLY A 191 -2.26 -26.06 -8.46
C GLY A 191 -3.55 -26.86 -8.62
N ALA A 192 -4.64 -26.40 -8.00
CA ALA A 192 -5.98 -27.00 -8.09
C ALA A 192 -6.64 -26.85 -9.49
N GLY A 193 -5.87 -26.60 -10.53
CA GLY A 193 -6.33 -26.31 -11.89
C GLY A 193 -6.64 -24.83 -12.09
N SER A 194 -7.59 -24.56 -12.99
CA SER A 194 -8.09 -23.22 -13.30
C SER A 194 -9.11 -22.82 -12.22
N VAL A 195 -8.66 -22.07 -11.22
CA VAL A 195 -9.48 -21.68 -10.06
C VAL A 195 -10.26 -20.44 -10.41
N GLN A 196 -11.59 -20.57 -10.44
CA GLN A 196 -12.49 -19.46 -10.74
C GLN A 196 -12.54 -18.47 -9.57
N SER A 197 -12.51 -17.18 -9.91
CA SER A 197 -12.77 -16.08 -8.99
C SER A 197 -14.14 -16.25 -8.32
N LYS A 198 -14.26 -15.78 -7.07
CA LYS A 198 -15.53 -15.70 -6.35
C LYS A 198 -16.25 -14.37 -6.57
N HIS A 199 -15.58 -13.40 -7.19
CA HIS A 199 -16.17 -12.10 -7.48
C HIS A 199 -17.19 -12.19 -8.62
N GLN A 200 -18.38 -11.63 -8.41
CA GLN A 200 -19.40 -11.57 -9.47
C GLN A 200 -19.21 -10.29 -10.31
N HIS A 201 -18.66 -10.45 -11.52
CA HIS A 201 -18.46 -9.34 -12.45
C HIS A 201 -19.75 -8.86 -13.13
N SER A 202 -20.72 -9.75 -13.33
CA SER A 202 -21.96 -9.46 -14.06
C SER A 202 -23.14 -10.27 -13.50
N THR A 203 -24.34 -9.74 -13.67
CA THR A 203 -25.60 -10.47 -13.44
C THR A 203 -26.01 -11.33 -14.63
N ASN A 204 -25.44 -11.07 -15.82
CA ASN A 204 -25.83 -11.72 -17.08
C ASN A 204 -24.88 -12.85 -17.48
N TYR A 205 -23.61 -12.75 -17.10
CA TYR A 205 -22.57 -13.72 -17.42
C TYR A 205 -21.84 -14.10 -16.14
N ASP A 206 -21.69 -15.40 -15.91
CA ASP A 206 -20.88 -15.92 -14.81
C ASP A 206 -19.38 -15.94 -15.17
N ASN A 207 -18.54 -16.22 -14.17
CA ASN A 207 -17.09 -16.22 -14.34
C ASN A 207 -16.60 -17.26 -15.35
N GLN A 208 -17.29 -18.41 -15.44
CA GLN A 208 -16.96 -19.47 -16.38
C GLN A 208 -17.25 -19.06 -17.83
N SER A 209 -18.40 -18.44 -18.09
CA SER A 209 -18.77 -17.97 -19.44
C SER A 209 -17.94 -16.78 -19.91
N LEU A 210 -17.43 -15.96 -18.99
CA LEU A 210 -16.48 -14.90 -19.31
C LEU A 210 -15.13 -15.45 -19.80
N SER A 211 -14.73 -16.64 -19.32
CA SER A 211 -13.53 -17.37 -19.79
C SER A 211 -12.24 -16.54 -19.82
N LEU A 212 -12.07 -15.64 -18.84
CA LEU A 212 -10.90 -14.75 -18.74
C LEU A 212 -9.84 -15.42 -17.87
N GLU A 213 -9.01 -16.27 -18.48
CA GLU A 213 -7.97 -17.02 -17.77
C GLU A 213 -6.61 -16.32 -17.83
N GLU A 214 -5.91 -16.30 -16.71
CA GLU A 214 -4.46 -16.11 -16.68
C GLU A 214 -3.74 -17.38 -16.18
N ALA A 215 -2.68 -17.75 -16.89
CA ALA A 215 -1.86 -18.90 -16.56
C ALA A 215 -0.42 -18.46 -16.25
N TRP A 216 0.08 -18.83 -15.08
CA TRP A 216 1.40 -18.45 -14.59
C TRP A 216 2.29 -19.65 -14.31
N HIS A 217 3.55 -19.56 -14.73
CA HIS A 217 4.60 -20.49 -14.33
C HIS A 217 5.44 -19.87 -13.22
N PHE A 218 5.57 -20.58 -12.10
CA PHE A 218 6.39 -20.16 -10.97
C PHE A 218 7.69 -20.96 -10.91
N SER A 219 8.78 -20.25 -10.64
CA SER A 219 10.07 -20.89 -10.34
C SER A 219 9.93 -21.80 -9.11
N PRO A 220 10.58 -22.96 -9.08
CA PRO A 220 10.68 -23.79 -7.89
C PRO A 220 11.62 -23.11 -6.89
N ALA A 221 11.18 -22.01 -6.28
CA ALA A 221 11.97 -21.24 -5.31
C ALA A 221 12.16 -21.98 -3.97
N TRP A 222 11.67 -23.22 -3.84
CA TRP A 222 11.66 -24.04 -2.62
C TRP A 222 12.20 -25.46 -2.89
N MET A 223 13.27 -25.58 -3.67
CA MET A 223 13.95 -26.87 -3.86
C MET A 223 14.80 -27.17 -2.64
N GLN A 224 14.55 -28.30 -2.00
CA GLN A 224 15.45 -28.80 -0.97
C GLN A 224 16.71 -29.38 -1.61
N ASP A 225 17.81 -29.39 -0.85
CA ASP A 225 18.90 -30.32 -1.11
C ASP A 225 18.37 -31.76 -1.13
N LEU A 226 19.01 -32.63 -1.92
CA LEU A 226 18.63 -34.03 -2.12
C LEU A 226 18.52 -34.82 -0.80
N ASN A 227 19.26 -34.40 0.22
CA ASN A 227 19.29 -35.05 1.53
C ASN A 227 18.36 -34.37 2.56
N GLY A 228 17.73 -33.23 2.21
CA GLY A 228 16.85 -32.47 3.12
C GLY A 228 17.56 -31.83 4.32
N GLU A 229 18.88 -31.65 4.24
CA GLU A 229 19.71 -31.15 5.35
C GLU A 229 19.85 -29.62 5.39
N ASP A 230 19.32 -28.91 4.40
CA ASP A 230 19.47 -27.45 4.24
C ASP A 230 18.52 -26.63 5.13
N GLY A 231 17.51 -27.26 5.74
CA GLY A 231 16.50 -26.56 6.55
C GLY A 231 15.53 -25.69 5.74
N ALA A 232 15.49 -25.84 4.41
CA ALA A 232 14.49 -25.21 3.56
C ALA A 232 13.12 -25.87 3.75
N THR A 233 12.04 -25.10 3.58
CA THR A 233 10.69 -25.65 3.61
C THR A 233 10.47 -26.59 2.43
N SER A 234 9.97 -27.79 2.70
CA SER A 234 9.68 -28.78 1.65
C SER A 234 8.69 -28.25 0.62
N ALA A 235 9.01 -28.48 -0.66
CA ALA A 235 8.12 -28.15 -1.75
C ALA A 235 6.79 -28.90 -1.60
N SER A 236 5.67 -28.18 -1.65
CA SER A 236 4.33 -28.77 -1.57
C SER A 236 3.33 -28.02 -2.44
N ASN A 237 2.18 -28.63 -2.72
CA ASN A 237 1.11 -27.98 -3.49
C ASN A 237 0.53 -26.76 -2.77
N GLN A 238 0.68 -26.68 -1.43
CA GLN A 238 0.19 -25.55 -0.65
C GLN A 238 0.83 -24.22 -1.10
N GLN A 239 2.07 -24.26 -1.59
CA GLN A 239 2.75 -23.09 -2.13
C GLN A 239 2.08 -22.57 -3.41
N LEU A 240 1.72 -23.47 -4.34
CA LEU A 240 0.99 -23.12 -5.55
C LEU A 240 -0.40 -22.56 -5.22
N GLU A 241 -1.10 -23.20 -4.29
CA GLU A 241 -2.40 -22.69 -3.81
C GLU A 241 -2.29 -21.31 -3.20
N LYS A 242 -1.21 -21.02 -2.46
CA LYS A 242 -0.94 -19.67 -1.93
C LYS A 242 -0.79 -18.64 -3.05
N PHE A 243 -0.02 -18.93 -4.10
CA PHE A 243 0.08 -18.01 -5.25
C PHE A 243 -1.25 -17.80 -5.94
N ASN A 244 -2.02 -18.88 -6.15
CA ASN A 244 -3.34 -18.80 -6.76
C ASN A 244 -4.28 -17.92 -5.94
N GLN A 245 -4.32 -18.12 -4.61
CA GLN A 245 -5.13 -17.32 -3.70
C GLN A 245 -4.72 -15.85 -3.70
N ASN A 246 -3.42 -15.55 -3.67
CA ASN A 246 -2.92 -14.18 -3.69
C ASN A 246 -3.27 -13.46 -5.01
N LEU A 247 -3.08 -14.11 -6.16
CA LEU A 247 -3.45 -13.55 -7.46
C LEU A 247 -4.96 -13.35 -7.58
N SER A 248 -5.75 -14.35 -7.18
CA SER A 248 -7.21 -14.25 -7.19
C SER A 248 -7.72 -13.11 -6.29
N ALA A 249 -7.18 -13.01 -5.08
CA ALA A 249 -7.53 -11.94 -4.15
C ALA A 249 -7.15 -10.55 -4.68
N TYR A 250 -6.00 -10.42 -5.34
CA TYR A 250 -5.59 -9.19 -5.99
C TYR A 250 -6.58 -8.77 -7.09
N TYR A 251 -6.95 -9.70 -8.00
CA TYR A 251 -7.90 -9.41 -9.07
C TYR A 251 -9.31 -9.11 -8.55
N ASP A 252 -9.75 -9.83 -7.54
CA ASP A 252 -11.01 -9.54 -6.83
C ASP A 252 -10.99 -8.12 -6.24
N ALA A 253 -9.86 -7.66 -5.69
CA ALA A 253 -9.70 -6.30 -5.17
C ALA A 253 -9.67 -5.22 -6.28
N GLN A 254 -9.12 -5.53 -7.47
CA GLN A 254 -9.11 -4.59 -8.61
C GLN A 254 -10.47 -4.50 -9.32
N SER A 255 -11.30 -5.54 -9.18
CA SER A 255 -12.61 -5.59 -9.85
C SER A 255 -13.55 -4.47 -9.41
N LYS A 256 -13.47 -4.03 -8.15
CA LYS A 256 -14.31 -2.98 -7.58
C LYS A 256 -13.59 -2.20 -6.49
N GLN A 257 -13.41 -0.91 -6.73
CA GLN A 257 -12.89 0.05 -5.76
C GLN A 257 -13.86 1.22 -5.61
N PHE A 258 -13.65 2.05 -4.60
CA PHE A 258 -14.43 3.26 -4.42
C PHE A 258 -13.51 4.47 -4.33
N ILE A 259 -13.84 5.53 -5.05
CA ILE A 259 -13.17 6.81 -4.97
C ILE A 259 -14.07 7.76 -4.20
N ALA A 260 -13.58 8.26 -3.08
CA ALA A 260 -14.31 9.20 -2.24
C ALA A 260 -13.67 10.58 -2.20
N LYS A 261 -14.48 11.64 -2.22
CA LYS A 261 -14.05 13.01 -1.91
C LYS A 261 -14.54 13.39 -0.52
N THR A 262 -13.65 13.93 0.31
CA THR A 262 -13.94 14.20 1.71
C THR A 262 -13.16 15.39 2.25
N THR A 263 -13.74 16.10 3.21
CA THR A 263 -13.06 17.14 3.99
C THR A 263 -12.44 16.59 5.28
N VAL A 264 -12.68 15.31 5.59
CA VAL A 264 -12.16 14.64 6.79
C VAL A 264 -10.64 14.59 6.78
N ARG A 265 -10.03 15.23 7.79
CA ARG A 265 -8.57 15.40 7.89
C ARG A 265 -7.87 14.20 8.49
N ASP A 266 -8.51 13.57 9.48
CA ASP A 266 -8.02 12.47 10.29
C ASP A 266 -8.19 11.09 9.61
N THR A 267 -8.10 11.04 8.28
CA THR A 267 -8.09 9.79 7.51
C THR A 267 -6.66 9.36 7.18
N GLN A 268 -6.33 8.08 7.36
CA GLN A 268 -5.01 7.52 7.09
C GLN A 268 -5.12 6.21 6.31
N VAL A 269 -4.17 5.96 5.39
CA VAL A 269 -4.05 4.66 4.70
C VAL A 269 -3.76 3.56 5.73
N GLY A 270 -4.38 2.39 5.57
CA GLY A 270 -4.28 1.30 6.55
C GLY A 270 -5.26 1.39 7.72
N TYR A 271 -6.23 2.30 7.64
CA TYR A 271 -7.32 2.40 8.59
C TYR A 271 -8.65 2.23 7.90
N TRP A 272 -9.64 1.76 8.65
CA TRP A 272 -11.00 1.58 8.16
C TRP A 272 -12.02 2.41 8.95
N PHE A 273 -13.17 2.63 8.34
CA PHE A 273 -14.30 3.33 8.95
C PHE A 273 -15.62 2.76 8.43
N GLU A 274 -16.70 3.01 9.17
CA GLU A 274 -18.08 2.77 8.73
C GLU A 274 -18.63 4.02 8.04
N LEU A 275 -19.18 3.88 6.84
CA LEU A 275 -19.86 4.98 6.14
C LEU A 275 -21.34 5.01 6.52
N ASN A 276 -21.80 6.16 7.02
CA ASN A 276 -23.18 6.36 7.46
C ASN A 276 -23.87 7.45 6.62
N GLU A 277 -25.20 7.43 6.61
CA GLU A 277 -26.06 8.44 5.98
C GLU A 277 -25.92 8.47 4.44
N HIS A 278 -25.40 7.39 3.84
CA HIS A 278 -25.32 7.25 2.40
C HIS A 278 -26.54 6.48 1.87
N PRO A 279 -27.35 7.04 0.95
CA PRO A 279 -28.65 6.47 0.54
C PRO A 279 -28.63 5.01 0.08
N GLU A 280 -27.60 4.60 -0.66
CA GLU A 280 -27.40 3.21 -1.10
C GLU A 280 -26.74 2.35 -0.03
N ILE A 281 -25.53 2.72 0.42
CA ILE A 281 -24.71 1.94 1.37
C ILE A 281 -25.45 1.64 2.68
N ASP A 282 -26.32 2.53 3.17
CA ASP A 282 -27.10 2.28 4.39
C ASP A 282 -28.07 1.09 4.26
N GLN A 283 -28.41 0.67 3.03
CA GLN A 283 -29.26 -0.49 2.75
C GLN A 283 -28.49 -1.82 2.79
N HIS A 284 -27.16 -1.78 2.87
CA HIS A 284 -26.32 -2.96 2.91
C HIS A 284 -26.19 -3.53 4.33
N GLU A 285 -25.71 -4.78 4.44
CA GLU A 285 -25.34 -5.38 5.72
C GLU A 285 -24.21 -4.61 6.40
N SER A 286 -24.04 -4.75 7.73
CA SER A 286 -23.08 -3.95 8.51
C SER A 286 -21.64 -4.07 8.01
N THR A 287 -21.18 -5.27 7.65
CA THR A 287 -19.83 -5.48 7.08
C THR A 287 -19.64 -4.81 5.74
N ASP A 288 -20.73 -4.64 4.99
CA ASP A 288 -20.79 -3.92 3.73
C ASP A 288 -21.02 -2.42 3.94
N LYS A 289 -20.80 -1.88 5.14
CA LYS A 289 -20.68 -0.44 5.39
C LYS A 289 -19.26 -0.03 5.77
N GLU A 290 -18.40 -1.01 6.01
CA GLU A 290 -17.01 -0.80 6.40
C GLU A 290 -16.08 -0.70 5.19
N PHE A 291 -15.31 0.39 5.14
CA PHE A 291 -14.35 0.66 4.09
C PHE A 291 -12.94 0.78 4.65
N LEU A 292 -11.99 0.06 4.05
CA LEU A 292 -10.56 0.22 4.26
C LEU A 292 -10.02 1.32 3.33
N ILE A 293 -9.22 2.23 3.88
CA ILE A 293 -8.51 3.25 3.12
C ILE A 293 -7.22 2.65 2.60
N ILE A 294 -7.16 2.39 1.28
CA ILE A 294 -6.00 1.82 0.59
C ILE A 294 -5.15 2.89 -0.10
N GLY A 295 -5.69 4.11 -0.27
CA GLY A 295 -4.95 5.25 -0.82
C GLY A 295 -5.54 6.58 -0.34
N LYS A 296 -4.70 7.60 -0.24
CA LYS A 296 -5.10 8.97 0.09
C LYS A 296 -4.25 9.96 -0.70
N ASN A 297 -4.92 10.84 -1.44
CA ASN A 297 -4.33 12.02 -2.03
C ASN A 297 -4.94 13.23 -1.32
N TYR A 298 -4.12 14.19 -0.90
CA TYR A 298 -4.62 15.38 -0.24
C TYR A 298 -3.90 16.64 -0.68
N TYR A 299 -4.61 17.76 -0.55
CA TYR A 299 -4.13 19.10 -0.85
C TYR A 299 -4.50 20.02 0.31
N ASN A 300 -3.55 20.87 0.73
CA ASN A 300 -3.75 21.88 1.76
C ASN A 300 -3.12 23.20 1.32
N GLN A 301 -3.86 24.29 1.48
CA GLN A 301 -3.41 25.64 1.21
C GLN A 301 -3.73 26.56 2.40
N ASN A 302 -2.74 27.34 2.83
CA ASN A 302 -2.93 28.33 3.89
C ASN A 302 -3.84 29.47 3.44
N ASN A 303 -4.65 29.98 4.37
CA ASN A 303 -5.48 31.16 4.13
C ASN A 303 -4.65 32.45 4.29
N LEU A 304 -3.92 32.82 3.25
CA LEU A 304 -3.14 34.05 3.21
C LEU A 304 -3.97 35.25 2.72
N PRO A 305 -3.62 36.49 3.09
CA PRO A 305 -4.22 37.70 2.51
C PRO A 305 -4.16 37.68 0.99
N LYS A 306 -5.17 38.28 0.33
CA LYS A 306 -5.32 38.24 -1.13
C LYS A 306 -4.07 38.75 -1.86
N ASP A 307 -3.54 39.88 -1.42
CA ASP A 307 -2.37 40.52 -2.04
C ASP A 307 -1.13 39.63 -1.93
N LEU A 308 -0.93 39.00 -0.76
CA LEU A 308 0.15 38.05 -0.53
C LEU A 308 0.00 36.79 -1.41
N ASN A 309 -1.22 36.27 -1.57
CA ASN A 309 -1.48 35.16 -2.47
C ASN A 309 -1.18 35.51 -3.93
N GLN A 310 -1.54 36.70 -4.40
CA GLN A 310 -1.22 37.16 -5.76
C GLN A 310 0.30 37.30 -5.97
N GLN A 311 1.00 37.83 -4.97
CA GLN A 311 2.47 37.94 -5.00
C GLN A 311 3.13 36.56 -5.06
N ILE A 312 2.70 35.61 -4.21
CA ILE A 312 3.20 34.23 -4.22
C ILE A 312 2.91 33.55 -5.57
N GLN A 313 1.70 33.68 -6.11
CA GLN A 313 1.36 33.10 -7.42
C GLN A 313 2.26 33.63 -8.53
N THR A 314 2.57 34.93 -8.52
CA THR A 314 3.49 35.56 -9.48
C THR A 314 4.89 34.95 -9.37
N LEU A 315 5.42 34.83 -8.14
CA LEU A 315 6.73 34.21 -7.90
C LEU A 315 6.77 32.73 -8.31
N VAL A 316 5.69 31.98 -8.08
CA VAL A 316 5.59 30.56 -8.47
C VAL A 316 5.63 30.42 -9.99
N GLN A 317 4.89 31.28 -10.71
CA GLN A 317 4.91 31.30 -12.19
C GLN A 317 6.30 31.63 -12.73
N GLN A 318 6.99 32.62 -12.15
CA GLN A 318 8.36 32.99 -12.54
C GLN A 318 9.40 31.92 -12.18
N SER A 319 9.06 30.97 -11.31
CA SER A 319 9.94 29.85 -10.92
C SER A 319 9.80 28.63 -11.85
N ASP A 320 8.97 28.72 -12.90
CA ASP A 320 8.61 27.60 -13.80
C ASP A 320 8.08 26.36 -13.04
N TRP A 321 7.48 26.56 -11.87
CA TRP A 321 6.87 25.49 -11.10
C TRP A 321 5.41 25.31 -11.52
N GLN A 322 5.00 24.05 -11.75
CA GLN A 322 3.59 23.73 -11.98
C GLN A 322 2.77 24.08 -10.73
N ALA A 323 1.89 25.07 -10.84
CA ALA A 323 0.93 25.41 -9.82
C ALA A 323 -0.37 24.62 -10.04
N SER A 324 -0.86 23.95 -8.99
CA SER A 324 -2.23 23.44 -8.98
C SER A 324 -3.18 24.60 -8.70
N ASN A 325 -3.89 25.08 -9.73
CA ASN A 325 -4.94 26.07 -9.59
C ASN A 325 -6.23 25.37 -9.18
N THR A 326 -6.35 25.05 -7.89
CA THR A 326 -7.60 24.54 -7.30
C THR A 326 -8.24 25.64 -6.47
N ASP A 327 -9.52 25.93 -6.72
CA ASP A 327 -10.32 26.86 -5.91
C ASP A 327 -10.55 26.33 -4.49
N GLU A 328 -10.43 25.01 -4.31
CA GLU A 328 -10.53 24.33 -3.01
C GLU A 328 -9.21 24.44 -2.23
N ARG A 329 -9.28 25.06 -1.05
CA ARG A 329 -8.14 25.24 -0.13
C ARG A 329 -7.71 23.95 0.55
N GLN A 330 -8.62 23.00 0.64
CA GLN A 330 -8.39 21.70 1.23
C GLN A 330 -9.24 20.67 0.50
N ALA A 331 -8.61 19.58 0.09
CA ALA A 331 -9.28 18.45 -0.51
C ALA A 331 -8.60 17.15 -0.08
N ASN A 332 -9.39 16.13 0.25
CA ASN A 332 -8.90 14.76 0.35
C ASN A 332 -9.67 13.88 -0.64
N GLN A 333 -8.93 13.08 -1.39
CA GLN A 333 -9.44 11.98 -2.18
C GLN A 333 -8.96 10.68 -1.57
N LEU A 334 -9.89 9.79 -1.23
CA LEU A 334 -9.60 8.46 -0.71
C LEU A 334 -9.84 7.42 -1.80
N ILE A 335 -8.96 6.44 -1.86
CA ILE A 335 -9.18 5.18 -2.57
C ILE A 335 -9.55 4.15 -1.51
N LEU A 336 -10.72 3.57 -1.67
CA LEU A 336 -11.36 2.73 -0.68
C LEU A 336 -11.68 1.35 -1.26
N GLN A 337 -11.67 0.36 -0.39
CA GLN A 337 -12.11 -1.00 -0.67
C GLN A 337 -13.03 -1.45 0.47
N ARG A 338 -13.96 -2.38 0.21
CA ARG A 338 -14.71 -3.01 1.30
C ARG A 338 -13.74 -3.72 2.23
N ARG A 339 -13.87 -3.51 3.53
CA ARG A 339 -12.92 -4.02 4.53
C ARG A 339 -12.74 -5.55 4.48
N TYR A 340 -13.82 -6.29 4.19
CA TYR A 340 -13.78 -7.75 4.15
C TYR A 340 -13.07 -8.33 2.92
N ILE A 341 -12.89 -7.54 1.85
CA ILE A 341 -12.18 -8.02 0.65
C ILE A 341 -10.67 -7.98 0.97
N PRO A 342 -9.95 -9.11 0.84
CA PRO A 342 -8.52 -9.16 1.16
C PRO A 342 -7.71 -8.10 0.40
N THR A 343 -6.74 -7.49 1.09
CA THR A 343 -5.83 -6.51 0.51
C THR A 343 -4.52 -7.19 0.15
N THR A 344 -4.34 -7.49 -1.14
CA THR A 344 -3.13 -8.12 -1.66
C THR A 344 -2.42 -7.16 -2.61
N PRO A 345 -1.09 -6.99 -2.51
CA PRO A 345 -0.37 -6.12 -3.43
C PRO A 345 -0.32 -6.72 -4.84
N ALA A 346 -0.19 -5.85 -5.85
CA ALA A 346 0.02 -6.29 -7.22
C ALA A 346 1.30 -7.13 -7.33
N TYR A 347 1.20 -8.35 -7.83
CA TYR A 347 2.33 -9.24 -8.06
C TYR A 347 2.31 -9.74 -9.49
N ASN A 348 3.38 -9.44 -10.23
CA ASN A 348 3.60 -9.93 -11.57
C ASN A 348 4.83 -10.86 -11.56
N PRO A 349 4.66 -12.17 -11.80
CA PRO A 349 5.76 -13.13 -11.77
C PRO A 349 6.88 -12.84 -12.78
N GLN A 350 6.66 -12.11 -13.86
CA GLN A 350 7.71 -11.78 -14.84
C GLN A 350 8.61 -10.63 -14.38
N THR A 351 8.06 -9.66 -13.64
CA THR A 351 8.81 -8.47 -13.22
C THR A 351 9.33 -8.56 -11.79
N HIS A 352 8.79 -9.49 -10.99
CA HIS A 352 9.05 -9.61 -9.56
C HIS A 352 9.66 -10.96 -9.14
N SER A 353 9.91 -11.88 -10.08
CA SER A 353 10.54 -13.18 -9.78
C SER A 353 12.00 -13.04 -9.35
#